data_AF-A0A1Z9UIW2-F1
#
_entry.id   AF-A0A1Z9UIW2-F1
#
_cell.length_a   1.000
_cell.length_b   1.000
_cell.length_c   1.000
_cell.angle_alpha   90.00
_cell.angle_beta   90.00
_cell.angle_gamma   90.00
#
_symmetry.space_group_name_H-M   'P 1'
#
loop_
_entity.id
_entity.type
_entity.pdbx_description
1 polymer ?
#
loop_
_entity_poly.entity_id
_entity_poly.type
_entity_poly.pdbx_seq_one_letter_code
_entity_poly.pdbx_strand_id
1 'polypeptide(L)' 'MITNFISMNGYGLFVWLSFGIVFLSCSVLYLKTRKTLRKYEKEFLAEFKELTIKEKKSVLEKSKITNQILATTSRID' A
#
# COMPACT_ATOMS: atom_id res chain seq x y z
N MET A 1 -45.59 -7.70 2.26
CA MET A 1 -44.47 -8.60 2.64
C MET A 1 -43.21 -7.80 3.00
N ILE A 2 -42.70 -6.94 2.11
CA ILE A 2 -41.50 -6.11 2.35
C ILE A 2 -41.64 -5.14 3.54
N THR A 3 -42.85 -4.59 3.75
CA THR A 3 -43.15 -3.66 4.84
C THR A 3 -43.11 -4.32 6.22
N ASN A 4 -43.53 -5.57 6.33
CA ASN A 4 -43.42 -6.36 7.57
C ASN A 4 -41.95 -6.65 7.91
N PHE A 5 -41.12 -6.90 6.89
CA PHE A 5 -39.68 -7.09 7.06
C PHE A 5 -38.99 -5.81 7.54
N ILE A 6 -39.33 -4.66 6.95
CA ILE A 6 -38.76 -3.37 7.36
C ILE A 6 -39.26 -2.93 8.73
N SER A 7 -40.54 -3.15 9.03
CA SER A 7 -41.16 -2.76 10.29
C SER A 7 -40.79 -3.68 11.46
N MET A 8 -40.34 -4.93 11.20
CA MET A 8 -40.03 -5.96 12.22
C MET A 8 -41.01 -5.93 13.41
N ASN A 9 -42.31 -6.05 13.12
CA ASN A 9 -43.36 -6.01 14.14
C ASN A 9 -43.32 -4.77 15.06
N GLY A 10 -42.88 -3.61 14.54
CA GLY A 10 -42.72 -2.35 15.27
C GLY A 10 -41.29 -2.04 15.74
N TYR A 11 -40.36 -3.00 15.68
CA TYR A 11 -38.98 -2.83 16.15
C TYR A 11 -37.99 -2.41 15.05
N GLY A 12 -38.44 -2.36 13.80
CA GLY A 12 -37.59 -2.14 12.64
C GLY A 12 -36.75 -0.87 12.74
N LEU A 13 -37.34 0.22 13.23
CA LEU A 13 -36.64 1.49 13.39
C LEU A 13 -35.38 1.35 14.25
N PHE A 14 -35.48 0.70 15.42
CA PHE A 14 -34.35 0.50 16.32
C PHE A 14 -33.26 -0.39 15.71
N VAL A 15 -33.67 -1.44 14.99
CA VAL A 15 -32.74 -2.35 14.31
C VAL A 15 -31.98 -1.61 13.22
N TRP A 16 -32.68 -0.91 12.33
CA TRP A 16 -32.05 -0.15 11.25
C TRP A 16 -31.17 0.99 11.75
N LEU A 17 -31.56 1.68 12.82
CA LEU A 17 -30.71 2.70 13.48
C LEU A 17 -29.44 2.08 14.07
N SER A 18 -29.55 0.94 14.75
CA SER A 18 -28.39 0.25 15.34
C SER A 18 -27.40 -0.19 14.27
N PHE A 19 -27.91 -0.83 13.21
CA PHE A 19 -27.10 -1.19 12.04
C PHE A 19 -26.50 0.04 11.35
N GLY A 20 -27.28 1.11 11.21
CA GLY A 20 -26.82 2.37 10.61
C GLY A 20 -25.65 2.99 11.39
N ILE A 21 -25.75 3.06 12.71
CA ILE A 21 -24.69 3.62 13.58
C ILE A 21 -23.41 2.79 13.49
N VAL A 22 -23.52 1.46 13.54
CA VAL A 22 -22.37 0.55 13.41
C VAL A 22 -21.73 0.68 12.04
N PHE A 23 -22.54 0.72 10.97
CA PHE A 23 -22.06 0.88 9.60
C PHE A 23 -21.38 2.24 9.39
N LEU A 24 -21.91 3.31 9.99
CA LEU A 24 -21.29 4.64 9.97
C LEU A 24 -19.93 4.63 10.66
N SER A 25 -19.88 4.04 11.86
CA SER A 25 -18.67 3.95 12.67
C SER A 25 -17.58 3.14 11.94
N CYS A 26 -17.95 2.00 11.37
CA CYS A 26 -17.07 1.18 10.54
C CYS A 26 -16.60 1.93 9.29
N SER A 27 -17.50 2.64 8.60
CA SER A 27 -17.15 3.45 7.42
C SER A 27 -16.16 4.56 7.77
N VAL A 28 -16.34 5.28 8.87
CA VAL A 28 -15.41 6.34 9.31
C VAL A 28 -14.03 5.75 9.61
N LEU A 29 -13.96 4.63 10.33
CA LEU A 29 -12.71 3.94 10.61
C LEU A 29 -12.05 3.44 9.32
N TYR A 30 -12.81 2.82 8.42
CA TYR A 30 -12.33 2.36 7.12
C TYR A 30 -11.74 3.50 6.29
N LEU A 31 -12.40 4.66 6.23
CA LEU A 31 -11.90 5.81 5.49
C LEU A 31 -10.61 6.38 6.09
N LYS A 32 -10.51 6.44 7.43
CA LYS A 32 -9.26 6.84 8.11
C LYS A 32 -8.13 5.87 7.79
N THR A 33 -8.34 4.57 7.96
CA THR A 33 -7.34 3.53 7.68
C THR A 33 -6.93 3.54 6.21
N ARG A 34 -7.87 3.71 5.28
CA ARG A 34 -7.59 3.76 3.83
C ARG A 34 -6.75 4.98 3.45
N LYS A 35 -6.97 6.14 4.09
CA LYS A 35 -6.11 7.32 3.89
C LYS A 35 -4.69 7.06 4.37
N THR A 36 -4.55 6.46 5.55
CA THR A 36 -3.26 6.08 6.13
C THR A 36 -2.51 5.08 5.25
N LEU A 37 -3.19 4.02 4.77
CA LEU A 37 -2.60 3.03 3.87
C LEU A 37 -2.08 3.67 2.57
N ARG A 38 -2.86 4.57 1.95
CA ARG A 38 -2.43 5.28 0.74
C ARG A 38 -1.22 6.19 0.97
N LYS A 39 -1.05 6.72 2.18
CA LYS A 39 0.14 7.50 2.53
C LYS A 39 1.37 6.59 2.60
N TYR A 40 1.26 5.49 3.35
CA TYR A 40 2.34 4.51 3.47
C TYR A 40 2.70 3.86 2.13
N GLU A 41 1.73 3.55 1.28
CA GLU A 41 1.98 2.97 -0.05
C GLU A 41 2.82 3.91 -0.93
N LYS A 42 2.55 5.23 -0.87
CA LYS A 42 3.34 6.22 -1.60
C LYS A 42 4.75 6.40 -1.04
N GLU A 43 4.89 6.43 0.28
CA GLU A 43 6.19 6.51 0.94
C GLU A 43 7.03 5.25 0.64
N PHE A 44 6.42 4.07 0.71
CA PHE A 44 7.05 2.79 0.39
C PHE A 44 7.48 2.72 -1.09
N LEU A 45 6.65 3.19 -2.02
CA LEU A 45 7.01 3.26 -3.44
C LEU A 45 8.16 4.23 -3.72
N ALA A 46 8.24 5.34 -2.99
CA ALA A 46 9.34 6.29 -3.11
C ALA A 46 10.65 5.68 -2.58
N GLU A 47 10.60 5.06 -1.41
CA GLU A 47 11.75 4.40 -0.78
C GLU A 47 12.23 3.19 -1.60
N PHE A 48 11.31 2.39 -2.16
CA PHE A 48 11.64 1.28 -3.05
C PHE A 48 12.32 1.74 -4.35
N LYS A 49 11.87 2.85 -4.95
CA LYS A 49 12.52 3.44 -6.13
C LYS A 49 13.91 3.97 -5.79
N GLU A 50 14.08 4.62 -4.64
CA GLU A 50 15.38 5.14 -4.21
C GLU A 50 16.38 4.00 -3.94
N LEU A 51 15.93 2.93 -3.27
CA LEU A 51 16.72 1.71 -3.08
C LEU A 51 17.11 1.07 -4.42
N THR A 52 16.17 0.94 -5.35
CA THR A 52 16.44 0.40 -6.70
C THR A 52 17.47 1.23 -7.46
N ILE A 53 17.43 2.56 -7.34
CA ILE A 53 18.42 3.46 -7.97
C ILE A 53 19.79 3.31 -7.30
N LYS A 54 19.84 3.25 -5.97
CA LYS A 54 21.09 3.03 -5.22
C LYS A 54 21.72 1.67 -5.55
N GLU A 55 20.93 0.61 -5.59
CA GLU A 55 21.39 -0.73 -5.98
C GLU A 55 21.87 -0.76 -7.43
N LYS A 56 21.10 -0.20 -8.38
CA LYS A 56 21.56 -0.11 -9.78
C LYS A 56 22.86 0.67 -9.92
N LYS A 57 23.04 1.75 -9.17
CA LYS A 57 24.27 2.56 -9.20
C LYS A 57 25.46 1.78 -8.62
N SER A 58 25.26 1.06 -7.51
CA SER A 58 26.27 0.18 -6.90
C SER A 58 26.68 -0.95 -7.84
N VAL A 59 25.72 -1.60 -8.51
CA VAL A 59 26.00 -2.64 -9.51
C VAL A 59 26.73 -2.08 -10.73
N LEU A 60 26.35 -0.89 -11.21
CA LEU A 60 27.03 -0.22 -12.33
C LEU A 60 28.48 0.14 -11.97
N GLU A 61 28.73 0.67 -10.77
CA GLU A 61 30.09 0.97 -10.32
C GLU A 61 30.92 -0.30 -10.16
N LYS A 62 30.38 -1.35 -9.52
CA LYS A 62 31.05 -2.65 -9.42
C LYS A 62 31.38 -3.22 -10.81
N SER A 63 30.43 -3.19 -11.74
CA SER A 63 30.63 -3.65 -13.12
C SER A 63 31.71 -2.84 -13.86
N LYS A 64 31.73 -1.51 -13.68
CA LYS A 64 32.76 -0.64 -14.28
C LYS A 64 34.15 -0.94 -13.72
N ILE A 65 34.26 -1.15 -12.40
CA ILE A 65 35.51 -1.53 -11.74
C ILE A 65 35.96 -2.92 -12.22
N THR A 66 35.06 -3.90 -12.30
CA THR A 66 35.39 -5.24 -12.83
C THR A 66 35.88 -5.16 -14.27
N ASN A 67 35.23 -4.37 -15.14
CA ASN A 67 35.66 -4.18 -16.52
C ASN A 67 37.02 -3.48 -16.64
N GLN A 68 37.33 -2.52 -15.77
CA GLN A 68 38.65 -1.87 -15.74
C GLN A 68 39.74 -2.84 -15.31
N ILE A 69 39.49 -3.67 -14.31
CA ILE A 69 40.42 -4.71 -13.86
C ILE A 69 40.64 -5.73 -14.98
N LEU A 70 39.56 -6.20 -15.62
CA LEU A 70 39.62 -7.15 -16.74
C LEU A 70 40.43 -6.60 -17.93
N ALA A 71 40.21 -5.34 -18.30
CA ALA A 71 40.91 -4.68 -19.40
C ALA A 71 42.39 -4.37 -19.10
N THR A 72 42.75 -4.30 -17.82
CA THR A 72 44.15 -4.11 -17.39
C THR A 72 44.87 -5.45 -17.35
N THR A 73 44.22 -6.51 -16.86
CA THR A 73 44.73 -7.88 -16.90
C THR A 73 44.95 -8.36 -18.34
N SER A 74 44.03 -8.08 -19.28
CA SER A 74 44.16 -8.49 -20.68
C SER A 74 45.23 -7.74 -21.48
N ARG A 75 45.95 -6.77 -20.88
CA ARG A 75 47.06 -6.05 -21.50
C ARG A 75 48.43 -6.53 -21.01
N ILE A 76 48.45 -7.45 -20.05
CA ILE A 76 49.66 -7.96 -19.41
C ILE A 76 50.07 -9.34 -19.99
N ASP A 77 49.20 -9.96 -20.79
CA ASP A 77 49.52 -11.09 -21.69
C ASP A 77 49.87 -10.60 -23.10
#